data_AF-A0A8X6KDB9-F1
#
_entry.id   AF-A0A8X6KDB9-F1
#
_cell.length_a   1.000
_cell.length_b   1.000
_cell.length_c   1.000
_cell.angle_alpha   90.00
_cell.angle_beta   90.00
_cell.angle_gamma   90.00
#
_symmetry.space_group_name_H-M   'P 1'
#
loop_
_entity.id
_entity.type
_entity.pdbx_description
1 polymer ?
#
loop_
_entity_poly.entity_id
_entity_poly.type
_entity_poly.pdbx_seq_one_letter_code
_entity_poly.pdbx_strand_id
1 'polypeptide(L)' 'MTVPRLELMTFCIGARLVHSVYAASDVPDLKTVAWSNSMVALWWLKNNGDWSVFVANRLNEINGLVPSQFWRHVPG' A
#
# COMPACT_ATOMS: atom_id res chain seq x y z
N MET A 1 15.70 11.75 -3.37
CA MET A 1 14.84 10.60 -3.00
C MET A 1 15.58 9.74 -1.98
N THR A 2 14.87 9.12 -1.03
CA THR A 2 15.45 8.17 -0.06
C THR A 2 14.85 6.79 -0.29
N VAL A 3 15.55 5.71 0.12
CA VAL A 3 15.06 4.32 -0.03
C VAL A 3 13.66 4.13 0.55
N PRO A 4 13.32 4.60 1.77
CA PRO A 4 11.96 4.46 2.31
C PRO A 4 10.87 5.12 1.45
N ARG A 5 11.16 6.28 0.84
CA ARG A 5 10.18 6.96 -0.04
C ARG A 5 9.96 6.18 -1.33
N LEU A 6 10.98 5.50 -1.85
CA LEU A 6 10.85 4.61 -3.01
C LEU A 6 10.00 3.38 -2.67
N GLU A 7 10.26 2.74 -1.53
CA GLU A 7 9.46 1.61 -1.07
C GLU A 7 7.98 1.98 -0.89
N LEU A 8 7.70 3.15 -0.32
CA LEU A 8 6.33 3.66 -0.20
C LEU A 8 5.67 3.93 -1.57
N MET A 9 6.43 4.43 -2.54
CA MET A 9 5.91 4.61 -3.90
C MET A 9 5.60 3.28 -4.59
N THR A 10 6.37 2.23 -4.32
CA THR A 10 6.04 0.86 -4.78
C THR A 10 4.69 0.41 -4.24
N PHE A 11 4.35 0.74 -2.99
CA PHE A 11 3.03 0.46 -2.43
C PHE A 11 1.93 1.24 -3.16
N CYS A 12 2.14 2.53 -3.46
CA CYS A 12 1.16 3.32 -4.22
C CYS A 12 0.90 2.72 -5.61
N ILE A 13 1.95 2.34 -6.34
CA ILE A 13 1.81 1.72 -7.66
C ILE A 13 1.07 0.38 -7.55
N GLY A 14 1.43 -0.45 -6.56
CA GLY A 14 0.75 -1.71 -6.29
C GLY A 14 -0.73 -1.53 -5.96
N ALA A 15 -1.07 -0.55 -5.11
CA ALA A 15 -2.44 -0.25 -4.73
C ALA A 15 -3.30 0.19 -5.94
N ARG A 16 -2.75 1.05 -6.80
CA ARG A 16 -3.40 1.47 -8.05
C ARG A 16 -3.63 0.30 -8.98
N LEU A 17 -2.64 -0.57 -9.15
CA LEU A 17 -2.77 -1.77 -9.98
C LEU A 17 -3.89 -2.69 -9.47
N VAL A 18 -3.91 -2.98 -8.17
CA VAL A 18 -4.95 -3.80 -7.54
C VAL A 18 -6.34 -3.18 -7.79
N HIS A 19 -6.48 -1.87 -7.56
CA HIS A 19 -7.75 -1.19 -7.81
C HIS A 19 -8.14 -1.24 -9.30
N SER A 20 -7.21 -1.07 -10.23
CA SER A 20 -7.47 -1.19 -11.67
C SER A 20 -7.93 -2.60 -12.06
N VAL A 21 -7.32 -3.65 -11.50
CA VAL A 21 -7.75 -5.03 -11.73
C VAL A 21 -9.13 -5.28 -11.15
N TYR A 22 -9.40 -4.81 -9.94
CA TYR A 22 -10.72 -4.92 -9.31
C TYR A 22 -11.80 -4.23 -10.14
N ALA A 23 -11.57 -2.99 -10.58
CA ALA A 23 -12.52 -2.22 -11.38
C ALA A 23 -12.79 -2.83 -12.77
N ALA A 24 -11.83 -3.59 -13.32
CA ALA A 24 -11.98 -4.29 -14.59
C ALA A 24 -12.57 -5.70 -14.43
N SER A 25 -12.73 -6.20 -13.20
CA SER A 25 -13.22 -7.55 -12.93
C SER A 25 -14.71 -7.52 -12.59
N ASP A 26 -15.48 -8.44 -13.16
CA ASP A 26 -16.91 -8.63 -12.83
C ASP A 26 -17.09 -9.65 -11.68
N VAL A 27 -16.04 -9.83 -10.86
CA VAL A 27 -16.06 -10.78 -9.74
C VAL A 27 -16.47 -10.05 -8.47
N PRO A 28 -17.70 -10.29 -7.96
CA PRO A 28 -18.10 -9.78 -6.65
C PRO A 28 -17.19 -10.39 -5.56
N ASP A 29 -16.84 -9.59 -4.57
CA ASP A 29 -16.03 -9.98 -3.41
C ASP A 29 -14.66 -10.58 -3.75
N LEU A 30 -13.98 -10.06 -4.77
CA LEU A 30 -12.62 -10.48 -5.13
C LEU A 30 -11.66 -10.34 -3.93
N LYS A 31 -11.29 -11.47 -3.33
CA LYS A 31 -10.36 -11.51 -2.21
C LYS A 31 -9.00 -10.97 -2.63
N THR A 32 -8.54 -9.94 -1.92
CA THR A 32 -7.31 -9.22 -2.23
C THR A 32 -6.34 -9.29 -1.06
N VAL A 33 -5.10 -9.68 -1.34
CA VAL A 33 -3.98 -9.62 -0.38
C VAL A 33 -2.75 -9.09 -1.10
N ALA A 34 -2.13 -8.04 -0.56
CA ALA A 34 -0.92 -7.43 -1.10
C ALA A 34 0.28 -7.82 -0.22
N TRP A 35 1.34 -8.34 -0.84
CA TRP A 35 2.54 -8.80 -0.13
C TRP A 35 3.73 -7.89 -0.44
N SER A 36 4.54 -7.57 0.57
CA SER A 36 5.79 -6.83 0.39
C SER A 36 6.84 -7.23 1.42
N ASN A 37 8.12 -7.16 1.05
CA ASN A 37 9.26 -7.33 1.94
C ASN A 37 9.76 -6.01 2.54
N SER A 38 9.17 -4.86 2.19
CA SER A 38 9.50 -3.59 2.85
C SER A 38 8.83 -3.51 4.22
N MET A 39 9.59 -3.81 5.26
CA MET A 39 9.16 -3.59 6.64
C MET A 39 8.91 -2.11 6.94
N VAL A 40 9.68 -1.19 6.33
CA VAL A 40 9.54 0.25 6.58
C VAL A 40 8.21 0.79 6.04
N ALA A 41 7.85 0.45 4.80
CA ALA A 41 6.58 0.87 4.22
C ALA A 41 5.39 0.23 4.93
N LEU A 42 5.49 -1.06 5.32
CA LEU A 42 4.47 -1.72 6.13
C LEU A 42 4.31 -1.07 7.50
N TRP A 43 5.40 -0.66 8.12
CA TRP A 43 5.36 0.00 9.43
C TRP A 43 4.65 1.35 9.33
N TRP A 44 4.98 2.18 8.33
CA TRP A 44 4.24 3.43 8.09
C TRP A 44 2.76 3.20 7.81
N LEU A 45 2.42 2.16 7.04
CA LEU A 45 1.03 1.88 6.68
C LEU A 45 0.16 1.43 7.86
N LYS A 46 0.76 0.75 8.84
CA LYS A 46 0.05 0.14 9.97
C LYS A 46 0.06 0.96 11.24
N ASN A 47 0.84 2.04 11.29
CA ASN A 47 1.00 2.84 12.49
C ASN A 47 0.63 4.30 12.23
N ASN A 48 0.14 4.96 13.27
CA ASN A 48 -0.08 6.39 13.26
C ASN A 48 1.21 7.12 13.66
N GLY A 49 1.40 8.32 13.11
CA GLY A 49 2.50 9.18 13.50
C GLY A 49 2.46 10.49 12.73
N ASP A 50 3.30 11.42 13.16
CA ASP A 50 3.40 12.74 12.56
C ASP A 50 4.31 12.68 11.34
N TRP A 51 3.74 12.23 10.22
CA TRP A 51 4.47 11.98 8.99
C TRP A 51 4.63 13.25 8.16
N SER A 52 5.75 13.37 7.44
CA SER A 52 5.88 14.41 6.43
C SER A 52 4.70 14.37 5.45
N VAL A 53 4.29 15.54 4.93
CA VAL A 53 3.16 15.68 3.99
C VAL A 53 3.21 14.68 2.85
N PHE A 54 4.40 14.42 2.29
CA PHE A 54 4.59 13.42 1.25
C PHE A 54 4.15 12.01 1.70
N VAL A 55 4.64 11.57 2.87
CA VAL A 55 4.34 10.23 3.40
C VAL A 55 2.86 10.14 3.77
N ALA A 56 2.31 11.14 4.47
CA ALA A 56 0.89 11.17 4.84
C ALA A 56 -0.03 11.08 3.60
N ASN A 57 0.23 11.86 2.56
CA ASN A 57 -0.57 11.84 1.33
C ASN A 57 -0.52 10.48 0.63
N ARG A 58 0.65 9.83 0.60
CA ARG A 58 0.82 8.50 -0.01
C ARG A 58 0.13 7.41 0.81
N LEU A 59 0.21 7.47 2.14
CA LEU A 59 -0.50 6.55 3.03
C LEU A 59 -2.01 6.66 2.89
N ASN A 60 -2.55 7.88 2.80
CA ASN A 60 -3.98 8.12 2.56
C ASN A 60 -4.43 7.55 1.21
N GLU A 61 -3.64 7.76 0.16
CA GLU A 61 -3.91 7.20 -1.17
C GLU A 61 -3.89 5.66 -1.15
N ILE A 62 -2.86 5.05 -0.55
CA ILE A 62 -2.75 3.59 -0.44
C ILE A 62 -3.96 3.02 0.31
N ASN A 63 -4.28 3.56 1.48
CA ASN A 63 -5.40 3.08 2.30
C ASN A 63 -6.78 3.28 1.64
N GLY A 64 -6.93 4.32 0.81
CA GLY A 64 -8.15 4.55 0.04
C GLY A 64 -8.37 3.54 -1.08
N LEU A 65 -7.30 2.95 -1.62
CA LEU A 65 -7.36 1.96 -2.71
C LEU A 65 -7.32 0.52 -2.19
N VAL A 66 -6.42 0.25 -1.24
CA VAL A 66 -6.21 -1.07 -0.64
C VAL A 66 -6.01 -0.87 0.88
N PRO A 67 -7.03 -1.18 1.70
CA PRO A 67 -6.96 -1.01 3.15
C PRO A 67 -5.74 -1.70 3.79
N SER A 68 -5.13 -1.06 4.79
CA SER A 68 -3.91 -1.54 5.46
C SER A 68 -3.99 -2.99 5.96
N GLN A 69 -5.17 -3.49 6.33
CA GLN A 69 -5.36 -4.88 6.79
C GLN A 69 -5.05 -5.95 5.71
N PHE A 70 -5.09 -5.58 4.43
CA PHE A 70 -4.79 -6.49 3.32
C PHE A 70 -3.31 -6.56 2.98
N TRP A 71 -2.48 -5.72 3.60
CA TRP A 71 -1.04 -5.70 3.39
C TRP A 71 -0.31 -6.64 4.35
N ARG A 72 0.46 -7.55 3.79
CA ARG A 72 1.20 -8.61 4.50
C ARG A 72 2.69 -8.51 4.21
N HIS A 73 3.47 -8.94 5.19
CA HIS A 73 4.91 -9.05 5.06
C HIS A 73 5.27 -10.39 4.42
N VAL A 74 6.22 -10.39 3.48
CA VAL A 74 6.91 -11.59 2.99
C VAL A 74 8.42 -11.42 3.25
N PRO A 75 9.11 -12.44 3.81
CA PRO A 75 10.56 -12.40 3.93
C PRO A 75 11.25 -12.22 2.57
N GLY A 76 12.35 -11.46 2.56
CA GLY A 76 13.24 -11.30 1.40
C GLY A 76 14.28 -12.40 1.28
#